data_AF-A0A1F8VZE4-F1
#
_entry.id   AF-A0A1F8VZE4-F1
#
_cell.length_a   1.000
_cell.length_b   1.000
_cell.length_c   1.000
_cell.angle_alpha   90.00
_cell.angle_beta   90.00
_cell.angle_gamma   90.00
#
_symmetry.space_group_name_H-M   'P 1'
#
loop_
_entity.id
_entity.type
_entity.pdbx_description
1 polymer ?
#
loop_
_entity_poly.entity_id
_entity_poly.type
_entity_poly.pdbx_seq_one_letter_code
_entity_poly.pdbx_strand_id
1 'polypeptide(L)'
;MKNWFLFLFIGLAGSGLQAQQVQEPAAPATDAFQVELDRIQVERRRQEAHYAKEEAACYQRFAVNDCLRQVRVKRRLVMEDLRRQEIAVNDEQRRQKGVEEVQRLEEKSSPAALQEAAEKREAAIQDHKERLERAEQKKVDKLQSEKDRLSAAPRSERDKSSDRPTAESRAADKQEFEEKQRQAKENRARRDKALADKVGQPPVRPLPTPP
;
A
#
# COMPACT_ATOMS: atom_id res chain seq x y z
N MET A 1 27.25 -45.09 59.59
CA MET A 1 28.52 -44.35 59.73
C MET A 1 28.76 -43.63 58.41
N LYS A 2 28.86 -42.32 58.25
CA LYS A 2 29.05 -41.20 59.19
C LYS A 2 28.55 -39.93 58.46
N ASN A 3 27.55 -39.26 59.02
CA ASN A 3 27.11 -37.92 58.63
C ASN A 3 28.04 -36.86 59.26
N TRP A 4 27.82 -35.59 58.86
CA TRP A 4 28.10 -34.31 59.56
C TRP A 4 29.36 -33.58 59.04
N PHE A 5 29.35 -32.33 58.55
CA PHE A 5 28.63 -31.09 58.90
C PHE A 5 28.20 -30.33 57.61
N LEU A 6 26.99 -29.78 57.43
CA LEU A 6 26.20 -28.76 58.14
C LEU A 6 26.80 -27.32 58.11
N PHE A 7 26.32 -26.56 57.11
CA PHE A 7 26.00 -25.12 57.08
C PHE A 7 27.12 -24.05 57.13
N LEU A 8 27.13 -23.17 56.10
CA LEU A 8 26.83 -21.75 56.33
C LEU A 8 26.39 -21.03 55.02
N PHE A 9 25.24 -20.37 55.13
CA PHE A 9 24.60 -19.46 54.19
C PHE A 9 25.50 -18.27 53.78
N ILE A 10 25.34 -17.79 52.55
CA ILE A 10 25.31 -16.38 52.04
C ILE A 10 25.22 -16.55 50.51
N GLY A 11 24.07 -16.38 49.85
CA GLY A 11 23.44 -15.09 49.63
C GLY A 11 24.06 -14.40 48.41
N LEU A 12 23.66 -14.78 47.18
CA LEU A 12 23.87 -13.93 46.01
C LEU A 12 22.72 -14.09 44.99
N ALA A 13 21.91 -13.03 44.96
CA ALA A 13 21.34 -12.37 43.80
C ALA A 13 20.81 -13.23 42.63
N GLY A 14 19.51 -13.06 42.39
CA GLY A 14 18.78 -13.63 41.28
C GLY A 14 19.36 -13.30 39.91
N SER A 15 19.34 -14.32 39.07
CA SER A 15 19.38 -14.20 37.62
C SER A 15 18.07 -14.76 37.10
N GLY A 16 17.05 -13.89 37.04
CA GLY A 16 15.91 -14.16 36.18
C GLY A 16 16.41 -14.18 34.74
N LEU A 17 16.48 -15.37 34.13
CA LEU A 17 16.58 -15.50 32.68
C LEU A 17 15.27 -14.97 32.09
N GLN A 18 15.21 -13.66 31.86
CA GLN A 18 14.29 -13.08 30.89
C GLN A 18 14.80 -13.54 29.52
N ALA A 19 14.13 -14.53 28.94
CA ALA A 19 14.25 -14.85 27.54
C ALA A 19 13.71 -13.65 26.75
N GLN A 20 14.60 -12.74 26.38
CA GLN A 20 14.29 -11.63 25.51
C GLN A 20 13.99 -12.22 24.13
N GLN A 21 12.70 -12.44 23.85
CA GLN A 21 12.25 -12.71 22.49
C GLN A 21 12.55 -11.45 21.69
N VAL A 22 13.66 -11.48 20.97
CA VAL A 22 13.96 -10.51 19.92
C VAL A 22 12.87 -10.71 18.88
N GLN A 23 11.88 -9.83 18.91
CA GLN A 23 10.92 -9.66 17.84
C GLN A 23 11.72 -9.12 16.65
N GLU A 24 12.25 -10.04 15.84
CA GLU A 24 12.90 -9.70 14.60
C GLU A 24 11.86 -8.97 13.74
N PRO A 25 12.17 -7.78 13.20
CA PRO A 25 11.25 -7.08 12.32
C PRO A 25 10.91 -8.03 11.19
N ALA A 26 9.62 -8.34 11.04
CA ALA A 26 9.13 -9.16 9.95
C ALA A 26 9.54 -8.49 8.63
N ALA A 27 10.69 -8.87 8.08
CA ALA A 27 10.94 -8.73 6.67
C ALA A 27 9.70 -9.32 5.97
N PRO A 28 9.17 -8.66 4.92
CA PRO A 28 7.91 -9.08 4.34
C PRO A 28 8.01 -10.56 3.99
N ALA A 29 7.28 -11.43 4.71
CA ALA A 29 7.49 -12.88 4.67
C ALA A 29 7.38 -13.45 3.25
N THR A 30 6.69 -12.72 2.36
CA THR A 30 6.66 -12.95 0.91
C THR A 30 8.03 -13.06 0.26
N ASP A 31 9.03 -12.28 0.72
CA ASP A 31 10.39 -12.30 0.18
C ASP A 31 11.13 -13.58 0.59
N ALA A 32 11.01 -14.00 1.86
CA ALA A 32 11.62 -15.24 2.35
C ALA A 32 11.07 -16.50 1.63
N PHE A 33 9.75 -16.56 1.38
CA PHE A 33 9.17 -17.66 0.59
C PHE A 33 9.66 -17.65 -0.85
N GLN A 34 9.78 -16.47 -1.46
CA GLN A 34 10.23 -16.36 -2.84
C GLN A 34 11.69 -16.82 -2.99
N VAL A 35 12.55 -16.43 -2.06
CA VAL A 35 13.95 -16.89 -2.01
C VAL A 35 14.04 -18.41 -1.93
N GLU A 36 13.20 -19.06 -1.11
CA GLU A 36 13.20 -20.51 -0.97
C GLU A 36 12.66 -21.21 -2.23
N LEU A 37 11.61 -20.67 -2.85
CA LEU A 37 11.11 -21.17 -4.13
C LEU A 37 12.18 -21.04 -5.23
N ASP A 38 12.89 -19.93 -5.29
CA ASP A 38 13.97 -19.72 -6.25
C ASP A 38 15.12 -20.69 -6.03
N ARG A 39 15.49 -20.97 -4.76
CA ARG A 39 16.46 -22.01 -4.40
C ARG A 39 16.04 -23.38 -4.95
N ILE A 40 14.79 -23.76 -4.77
CA ILE A 40 14.25 -25.05 -5.26
C ILE A 40 14.28 -25.08 -6.81
N GLN A 41 13.97 -23.98 -7.49
CA GLN A 41 14.02 -23.91 -8.95
C GLN A 41 15.46 -24.01 -9.49
N VAL A 42 16.43 -23.38 -8.83
CA VAL A 42 17.85 -23.50 -9.17
C VAL A 42 18.32 -24.94 -9.01
N GLU A 43 17.99 -25.59 -7.90
CA GLU A 43 18.32 -27.00 -7.67
C GLU A 43 17.64 -27.92 -8.69
N ARG A 44 16.37 -27.68 -9.04
CA ARG A 44 15.67 -28.41 -10.09
C ARG A 44 16.44 -28.37 -11.41
N ARG A 45 16.82 -27.18 -11.87
CA ARG A 45 17.59 -27.00 -13.12
C ARG A 45 18.95 -27.69 -13.06
N ARG A 46 19.63 -27.63 -11.91
CA ARG A 46 20.91 -28.30 -11.69
C ARG A 46 20.77 -29.81 -11.81
N GLN A 47 19.75 -30.40 -11.17
CA GLN A 47 19.49 -31.84 -11.24
C GLN A 47 19.08 -32.27 -12.66
N GLU A 48 18.26 -31.49 -13.35
CA GLU A 48 17.91 -31.77 -14.76
C GLU A 48 19.14 -31.79 -15.65
N ALA A 49 20.04 -30.81 -15.52
CA ALA A 49 21.29 -30.78 -16.27
C ALA A 49 22.21 -31.97 -15.92
N HIS A 50 22.23 -32.39 -14.65
CA HIS A 50 22.96 -33.56 -14.21
C HIS A 50 22.42 -34.84 -14.86
N TYR A 51 21.10 -35.05 -14.80
CA TYR A 51 20.46 -36.22 -15.40
C TYR A 51 20.59 -36.25 -16.92
N ALA A 52 20.55 -35.11 -17.61
CA ALA A 52 20.82 -35.06 -19.04
C ALA A 52 22.22 -35.59 -19.40
N LYS A 53 23.23 -35.27 -18.57
CA LYS A 53 24.59 -35.81 -18.72
C LYS A 53 24.67 -37.30 -18.40
N GLU A 54 23.99 -37.77 -17.36
CA GLU A 54 23.92 -39.20 -17.02
C GLU A 54 23.23 -40.02 -18.12
N GLU A 55 22.13 -39.51 -18.67
CA GLU A 55 21.43 -40.13 -19.81
C GLU A 55 22.34 -40.21 -21.03
N ALA A 56 23.08 -39.14 -21.35
CA ALA A 56 24.06 -39.16 -22.44
C ALA A 56 25.17 -40.21 -22.21
N ALA A 57 25.67 -40.33 -20.98
CA ALA A 57 26.68 -41.33 -20.62
C ALA A 57 26.15 -42.78 -20.72
N CYS A 58 24.85 -43.01 -20.50
CA CYS A 58 24.25 -44.35 -20.65
C CYS A 58 24.40 -44.92 -22.05
N TYR A 59 24.36 -44.08 -23.10
CA TYR A 59 24.50 -44.54 -24.48
C TYR A 59 25.90 -45.07 -24.83
N GLN A 60 26.91 -44.79 -23.99
CA GLN A 60 28.26 -45.33 -24.15
C GLN A 60 28.42 -46.71 -23.46
N ARG A 61 27.40 -47.20 -22.76
CA ARG A 61 27.44 -48.46 -22.00
C ARG A 61 26.83 -49.59 -22.82
N PHE A 62 27.26 -50.82 -22.53
CA PHE A 62 26.67 -52.01 -23.17
C PHE A 62 25.21 -52.24 -22.74
N ALA A 63 24.91 -52.11 -21.44
CA ALA A 63 23.56 -52.26 -20.89
C ALA A 63 22.79 -50.92 -20.85
N VAL A 64 22.58 -50.30 -22.02
CA VAL A 64 21.96 -48.96 -22.13
C VAL A 64 20.59 -48.90 -21.45
N ASN A 65 19.71 -49.87 -21.71
CA ASN A 65 18.34 -49.86 -21.19
C ASN A 65 18.29 -49.94 -19.66
N ASP A 66 19.17 -50.74 -19.05
CA ASP A 66 19.23 -50.84 -17.59
C ASP A 66 19.80 -49.57 -16.97
N CYS A 67 20.82 -48.97 -17.60
CA CYS A 67 21.35 -47.67 -17.19
C CYS A 67 20.26 -46.58 -17.24
N LEU A 68 19.56 -46.46 -18.37
CA LEU A 68 18.50 -45.47 -18.55
C LEU A 68 17.36 -45.68 -17.52
N ARG A 69 17.00 -46.93 -17.22
CA ARG A 69 15.99 -47.23 -16.19
C ARG A 69 16.43 -46.71 -14.82
N GLN A 70 17.68 -46.94 -14.43
CA GLN A 70 18.21 -46.46 -13.16
C GLN A 70 18.23 -44.92 -13.09
N VAL A 71 18.66 -44.25 -14.15
CA VAL A 71 18.67 -42.78 -14.21
C VAL A 71 17.24 -42.22 -14.08
N ARG A 72 16.27 -42.81 -14.78
CA ARG A 72 14.85 -42.41 -14.68
C ARG A 72 14.29 -42.58 -13.26
N VAL A 73 14.62 -43.68 -12.59
CA VAL A 73 14.18 -43.92 -11.19
C VAL A 73 14.78 -42.87 -10.26
N LYS A 74 16.10 -42.63 -10.35
CA LYS A 74 16.78 -41.60 -9.55
C LYS A 74 16.18 -40.21 -9.79
N ARG A 75 16.01 -39.84 -11.06
CA ARG A 75 15.39 -38.57 -11.46
C ARG A 75 14.01 -38.42 -10.87
N ARG A 76 13.17 -39.45 -10.96
CA ARG A 76 11.82 -39.40 -10.39
C ARG A 76 11.85 -39.12 -8.88
N LEU A 77 12.68 -39.85 -8.13
CA LEU A 77 12.75 -39.70 -6.67
C LEU A 77 13.20 -38.29 -6.26
N VAL A 78 14.27 -37.78 -6.88
CA VAL A 78 14.78 -36.43 -6.56
C VAL A 78 13.81 -35.34 -6.97
N MET A 79 13.17 -35.45 -8.13
CA MET A 79 12.20 -34.45 -8.58
C MET A 79 10.90 -34.49 -7.77
N GLU A 80 10.48 -35.67 -7.32
CA GLU A 80 9.35 -35.81 -6.37
C GLU A 80 9.68 -35.16 -5.02
N ASP A 81 10.91 -35.31 -4.51
CA ASP A 81 11.33 -34.66 -3.27
C ASP A 81 11.35 -33.13 -3.38
N LEU A 82 11.96 -32.59 -4.45
CA LEU A 82 11.94 -31.15 -4.73
C LEU A 82 10.51 -30.60 -4.88
N ARG A 83 9.60 -31.38 -5.48
CA ARG A 83 8.18 -31.02 -5.57
C ARG A 83 7.51 -31.01 -4.19
N ARG A 84 7.83 -31.95 -3.31
CA ARG A 84 7.30 -31.95 -1.93
C ARG A 84 7.78 -30.72 -1.16
N GLN A 85 9.06 -30.35 -1.29
CA GLN A 85 9.59 -29.12 -0.70
C GLN A 85 8.84 -27.89 -1.21
N GLU A 86 8.65 -27.77 -2.53
CA GLU A 86 7.91 -26.67 -3.15
C GLU A 86 6.46 -26.58 -2.65
N ILE A 87 5.78 -27.72 -2.51
CA ILE A 87 4.41 -27.78 -1.97
C ILE A 87 4.39 -27.30 -0.51
N ALA A 88 5.33 -27.76 0.32
CA ALA A 88 5.40 -27.38 1.73
C ALA A 88 5.57 -25.86 1.90
N VAL A 89 6.46 -25.24 1.12
CA VAL A 89 6.70 -23.79 1.12
C VAL A 89 5.42 -23.04 0.70
N ASN A 90 4.76 -23.48 -0.36
CA ASN A 90 3.51 -22.87 -0.82
C ASN A 90 2.35 -23.03 0.18
N ASP A 91 2.26 -24.18 0.85
CA ASP A 91 1.26 -24.43 1.88
C ASP A 91 1.46 -23.51 3.09
N GLU A 92 2.70 -23.32 3.52
CA GLU A 92 3.02 -22.40 4.61
C GLU A 92 2.69 -20.95 4.22
N GLN A 93 3.06 -20.52 3.01
CA GLN A 93 2.70 -19.19 2.52
C GLN A 93 1.18 -18.99 2.47
N ARG A 94 0.42 -20.00 2.02
CA ARG A 94 -1.05 -19.96 2.02
C ARG A 94 -1.62 -19.84 3.43
N ARG A 95 -1.08 -20.58 4.39
CA ARG A 95 -1.50 -20.50 5.80
C ARG A 95 -1.26 -19.12 6.37
N GLN A 96 -0.08 -18.54 6.15
CA GLN A 96 0.24 -17.21 6.67
C GLN A 96 -0.69 -16.14 6.09
N LYS A 97 -0.93 -16.16 4.77
CA LYS A 97 -1.91 -15.26 4.13
C LYS A 97 -3.32 -15.46 4.67
N GLY A 98 -3.71 -16.71 4.92
CA GLY A 98 -5.00 -17.02 5.53
C GLY A 98 -5.16 -16.40 6.92
N VAL A 99 -4.12 -16.50 7.76
CA VAL A 99 -4.11 -15.87 9.09
C VAL A 99 -4.18 -14.35 8.99
N GLU A 100 -3.39 -13.74 8.10
CA GLU A 100 -3.41 -12.29 7.89
C GLU A 100 -4.79 -11.79 7.44
N GLU A 101 -5.43 -12.49 6.51
CA GLU A 101 -6.78 -12.10 6.08
C GLU A 101 -7.82 -12.29 7.17
N VAL A 102 -7.76 -13.39 7.95
CA VAL A 102 -8.65 -13.57 9.10
C VAL A 102 -8.50 -12.42 10.10
N GLN A 103 -7.27 -12.02 10.42
CA GLN A 103 -7.02 -10.86 11.30
C GLN A 103 -7.62 -9.58 10.72
N ARG A 104 -7.43 -9.31 9.43
CA ARG A 104 -8.03 -8.13 8.76
C ARG A 104 -9.56 -8.16 8.77
N LEU A 105 -10.16 -9.33 8.63
CA LEU A 105 -11.61 -9.54 8.71
C LEU A 105 -12.12 -9.32 10.14
N GLU A 106 -11.40 -9.81 11.15
CA GLU A 106 -11.70 -9.59 12.57
C GLU A 106 -11.60 -8.10 12.96
N GLU A 107 -10.54 -7.42 12.53
CA GLU A 107 -10.38 -5.97 12.74
C GLU A 107 -11.55 -5.18 12.14
N LYS A 108 -11.94 -5.48 10.89
CA LYS A 108 -13.07 -4.85 10.22
C LYS A 108 -14.43 -5.17 10.84
N SER A 109 -14.56 -6.35 11.46
CA SER A 109 -15.79 -6.78 12.15
C SER A 109 -15.79 -6.44 13.64
N SER A 110 -14.74 -5.77 14.13
CA SER A 110 -14.71 -5.28 15.51
C SER A 110 -15.88 -4.31 15.76
N PRO A 111 -16.45 -4.29 16.99
CA PRO A 111 -17.58 -3.41 17.31
C PRO A 111 -17.29 -1.94 17.00
N ALA A 112 -16.05 -1.49 17.25
CA ALA A 112 -15.61 -0.13 16.94
C ALA A 112 -15.58 0.14 15.43
N ALA A 113 -15.01 -0.76 14.62
CA ALA A 113 -14.99 -0.60 13.16
C ALA A 113 -16.40 -0.64 12.55
N LEU A 114 -17.29 -1.47 13.09
CA LEU A 114 -18.70 -1.53 12.67
C LEU A 114 -19.46 -0.24 13.00
N GLN A 115 -19.24 0.32 14.19
CA GLN A 115 -19.82 1.62 14.58
C GLN A 115 -19.30 2.73 13.67
N GLU A 116 -17.99 2.83 13.46
CA GLU A 116 -17.39 3.82 12.56
C GLU A 116 -17.93 3.68 11.12
N ALA A 117 -18.08 2.45 10.62
CA ALA A 117 -18.66 2.20 9.31
C ALA A 117 -20.14 2.61 9.23
N ALA A 118 -20.92 2.38 10.29
CA ALA A 118 -22.31 2.81 10.38
C ALA A 118 -22.42 4.35 10.39
N GLU A 119 -21.61 5.03 11.21
CA GLU A 119 -21.56 6.49 11.28
C GLU A 119 -21.17 7.11 9.94
N LYS A 120 -20.13 6.58 9.28
CA LYS A 120 -19.74 7.02 7.93
C LYS A 120 -20.86 6.84 6.91
N ARG A 121 -21.59 5.73 6.99
CA ARG A 121 -22.74 5.46 6.11
C ARG A 121 -23.88 6.45 6.36
N GLU A 122 -24.18 6.73 7.63
CA GLU A 122 -25.19 7.73 8.00
C GLU A 122 -24.79 9.12 7.54
N ALA A 123 -23.55 9.54 7.80
CA ALA A 123 -23.01 10.82 7.33
C ALA A 123 -23.12 10.96 5.81
N ALA A 124 -22.77 9.91 5.06
CA ALA A 124 -22.90 9.91 3.60
C ALA A 124 -24.36 10.04 3.11
N ILE A 125 -25.32 9.43 3.84
CA ILE A 125 -26.75 9.58 3.55
C ILE A 125 -27.22 11.00 3.84
N GLN A 126 -26.78 11.60 4.95
CA GLN A 126 -27.17 12.97 5.31
C GLN A 126 -26.60 13.99 4.32
N ASP A 127 -25.32 13.87 3.98
CA ASP A 127 -24.67 14.70 2.97
C ASP A 127 -25.34 14.57 1.59
N HIS A 128 -25.79 13.35 1.22
CA HIS A 128 -26.59 13.17 0.01
C HIS A 128 -27.95 13.89 0.09
N LYS A 129 -28.66 13.80 1.22
CA LYS A 129 -29.93 14.51 1.41
C LYS A 129 -29.75 16.02 1.35
N GLU A 130 -28.74 16.56 2.02
CA GLU A 130 -28.43 17.99 2.00
C GLU A 130 -28.12 18.47 0.58
N ARG A 131 -27.39 17.68 -0.22
CA ARG A 131 -27.18 17.99 -1.64
C ARG A 131 -28.48 18.07 -2.42
N LEU A 132 -29.41 17.15 -2.19
CA LEU A 132 -30.72 17.15 -2.86
C LEU A 132 -31.55 18.36 -2.43
N GLU A 133 -31.62 18.65 -1.13
CA GLU A 133 -32.35 19.81 -0.61
C GLU A 133 -31.79 21.12 -1.15
N ARG A 134 -30.46 21.27 -1.19
CA ARG A 134 -29.80 22.44 -1.79
C ARG A 134 -30.09 22.55 -3.28
N ALA A 135 -30.19 21.43 -4.00
CA ALA A 135 -30.56 21.44 -5.40
C ALA A 135 -32.02 21.87 -5.61
N GLU A 136 -32.95 21.42 -4.75
CA GLU A 136 -34.35 21.83 -4.79
C GLU A 136 -34.53 23.30 -4.40
N GLN A 137 -33.87 23.78 -3.34
CA GLN A 137 -33.89 25.19 -2.96
C GLN A 137 -33.41 26.08 -4.11
N LYS A 138 -32.30 25.72 -4.77
CA LYS A 138 -31.82 26.44 -5.95
C LYS A 138 -32.83 26.48 -7.10
N LYS A 139 -33.64 25.43 -7.29
CA LYS A 139 -34.72 25.45 -8.29
C LYS A 139 -35.83 26.42 -7.87
N VAL A 140 -36.24 26.42 -6.61
CA VAL A 140 -37.25 27.33 -6.08
C VAL A 140 -36.79 28.79 -6.19
N ASP A 141 -35.57 29.09 -5.75
CA ASP A 141 -34.98 30.43 -5.83
C ASP A 141 -34.90 30.90 -7.28
N LYS A 142 -34.53 30.01 -8.21
CA LYS A 142 -34.52 30.32 -9.64
C LYS A 142 -35.92 30.68 -10.14
N LEU A 143 -36.94 29.88 -9.80
CA LEU A 143 -38.34 30.16 -10.19
C LEU A 143 -38.87 31.47 -9.57
N GLN A 144 -38.50 31.77 -8.32
CA GLN A 144 -38.85 33.04 -7.67
C GLN A 144 -38.16 34.21 -8.37
N SER A 145 -36.86 34.11 -8.65
CA SER A 145 -36.11 35.14 -9.39
C SER A 145 -36.67 35.39 -10.80
N GLU A 146 -37.17 34.35 -11.47
CA GLU A 146 -37.84 34.46 -12.77
C GLU A 146 -39.20 35.15 -12.62
N LYS A 147 -39.97 34.83 -11.58
CA LYS A 147 -41.24 35.52 -11.28
C LYS A 147 -41.02 37.00 -10.94
N ASP A 148 -40.03 37.31 -10.12
CA ASP A 148 -39.68 38.69 -9.75
C ASP A 148 -39.18 39.49 -10.95
N ARG A 149 -38.45 38.84 -11.87
CA ARG A 149 -38.08 39.45 -13.17
C ARG A 149 -39.28 39.75 -14.04
N LEU A 150 -40.30 38.90 -14.04
CA LEU A 150 -41.52 39.07 -14.83
C LEU A 150 -42.50 40.08 -14.20
N SER A 151 -42.49 40.24 -12.88
CA SER A 151 -43.34 41.19 -12.15
C SER A 151 -42.69 42.58 -11.99
N ALA A 152 -41.37 42.69 -12.13
CA ALA A 152 -40.69 43.97 -12.18
C ALA A 152 -41.12 44.75 -13.44
N ALA A 153 -41.59 46.00 -13.22
CA ALA A 153 -41.89 46.94 -14.30
C ALA A 153 -40.70 47.04 -15.28
N PRO A 154 -40.94 47.21 -16.60
CA PRO A 154 -39.86 47.29 -17.58
C PRO A 154 -38.90 48.39 -17.14
N ARG A 155 -37.66 48.01 -16.84
CA ARG A 155 -36.58 48.98 -16.61
C ARG A 155 -36.56 49.89 -17.82
N SER A 156 -36.77 51.18 -17.61
CA SER A 156 -36.61 52.22 -18.65
C SER A 156 -35.33 51.91 -19.42
N GLU A 157 -35.40 51.83 -20.75
CA GLU A 157 -34.26 51.54 -21.61
C GLU A 157 -33.09 52.44 -21.21
N ARG A 158 -32.13 51.87 -20.47
CA ARG A 158 -30.91 52.57 -20.11
C ARG A 158 -30.12 52.67 -21.40
N ASP A 159 -29.83 53.89 -21.83
CA ASP A 159 -29.12 54.15 -23.07
C ASP A 159 -27.77 53.42 -23.07
N LYS A 160 -27.69 52.35 -23.86
CA LYS A 160 -26.52 51.47 -24.00
C LYS A 160 -25.32 52.20 -24.60
N SER A 161 -25.49 53.44 -25.09
CA SER A 161 -24.41 54.28 -25.57
C SER A 161 -23.49 54.75 -24.43
N SER A 162 -24.03 54.91 -23.21
CA SER A 162 -23.30 55.41 -22.04
C SER A 162 -22.37 54.39 -21.37
N ASP A 163 -22.65 53.09 -21.54
CA ASP A 163 -21.87 51.99 -20.96
C ASP A 163 -20.79 51.43 -21.92
N ARG A 164 -20.54 52.07 -23.08
CA ARG A 164 -19.53 51.60 -24.03
C ARG A 164 -18.13 51.81 -23.45
N PRO A 165 -17.34 50.75 -23.18
CA PRO A 165 -16.00 50.91 -22.63
C PRO A 165 -15.15 51.73 -23.59
N THR A 166 -14.59 52.83 -23.09
CA THR A 166 -13.63 53.69 -23.80
C THR A 166 -12.40 52.91 -24.22
N ALA A 167 -11.62 53.42 -25.18
CA ALA A 167 -10.37 52.77 -25.58
C ALA A 167 -9.40 52.61 -24.39
N GLU A 168 -9.43 53.55 -23.44
CA GLU A 168 -8.61 53.55 -22.22
C GLU A 168 -9.02 52.44 -21.25
N SER A 169 -10.31 52.26 -20.96
CA SER A 169 -10.77 51.17 -20.09
C SER A 169 -10.40 49.79 -20.66
N ARG A 170 -10.54 49.61 -21.98
CA ARG A 170 -10.13 48.36 -22.65
C ARG A 170 -8.62 48.13 -22.60
N ALA A 171 -7.82 49.20 -22.60
CA ALA A 171 -6.37 49.10 -22.45
C ALA A 171 -6.00 48.74 -21.01
N ALA A 172 -6.65 49.34 -20.02
CA ALA A 172 -6.48 49.02 -18.61
C ALA A 172 -6.87 47.55 -18.31
N ASP A 173 -7.99 47.07 -18.83
CA ASP A 173 -8.44 45.68 -18.67
C ASP A 173 -7.43 44.68 -19.26
N LYS A 174 -6.83 45.01 -20.41
CA LYS A 174 -5.77 44.19 -21.03
C LYS A 174 -4.52 44.16 -20.16
N GLN A 175 -4.10 45.31 -19.63
CA GLN A 175 -2.95 45.39 -18.73
C GLN A 175 -3.20 44.58 -17.44
N GLU A 176 -4.38 44.70 -16.84
CA GLU A 176 -4.74 43.93 -15.64
C GLU A 176 -4.76 42.42 -15.93
N PHE A 177 -5.25 42.01 -17.10
CA PHE A 177 -5.24 40.62 -17.52
C PHE A 177 -3.83 40.08 -17.73
N GLU A 178 -2.96 40.84 -18.41
CA GLU A 178 -1.55 40.49 -18.61
C GLU A 178 -0.80 40.40 -17.28
N GLU A 179 -1.07 41.32 -16.36
CA GLU A 179 -0.49 41.30 -15.01
C GLU A 179 -0.94 40.06 -14.23
N LYS A 180 -2.24 39.75 -14.22
CA LYS A 180 -2.78 38.53 -13.59
C LYS A 180 -2.13 37.26 -14.16
N GLN A 181 -1.92 37.22 -15.49
CA GLN A 181 -1.21 36.10 -16.11
C GLN A 181 0.25 36.00 -15.67
N ARG A 182 0.96 37.14 -15.58
CA ARG A 182 2.35 37.17 -15.10
C ARG A 182 2.43 36.70 -13.65
N GLN A 183 1.58 37.24 -12.78
CA GLN A 183 1.51 36.83 -11.37
C GLN A 183 1.21 35.33 -11.21
N ALA A 184 0.28 34.78 -12.02
CA ALA A 184 -0.01 33.35 -12.01
C ALA A 184 1.21 32.50 -12.42
N LYS A 185 1.97 32.93 -13.45
CA LYS A 185 3.20 32.25 -13.89
C LYS A 185 4.29 32.29 -12.82
N GLU A 186 4.50 33.45 -12.18
CA GLU A 186 5.47 33.61 -11.10
C GLU A 186 5.12 32.74 -9.88
N ASN A 187 3.85 32.72 -9.48
CA ASN A 187 3.37 31.88 -8.38
C ASN A 187 3.59 30.39 -8.67
N ARG A 188 3.36 29.95 -9.91
CA ARG A 188 3.63 28.57 -10.35
C ARG A 188 5.12 28.26 -10.28
N ALA A 189 5.97 29.12 -10.85
CA ALA A 189 7.43 28.93 -10.83
C ALA A 189 7.99 28.90 -9.41
N ARG A 190 7.49 29.76 -8.50
CA ARG A 190 7.88 29.77 -7.08
C ARG A 190 7.53 28.45 -6.39
N ARG A 191 6.32 27.93 -6.64
CA ARG A 191 5.89 26.65 -6.07
C ARG A 191 6.74 25.49 -6.60
N ASP A 192 6.99 25.46 -7.90
CA ASP A 192 7.74 24.38 -8.54
C ASP A 192 9.21 24.37 -8.06
N LYS A 193 9.82 25.56 -7.88
CA LYS A 193 11.14 25.69 -7.23
C LYS A 193 11.13 25.18 -5.78
N ALA A 194 10.14 25.60 -4.98
CA ALA A 194 10.01 25.14 -3.59
C ALA A 194 9.80 23.62 -3.47
N LEU A 195 9.15 23.00 -4.45
CA LEU A 195 9.02 21.55 -4.53
C LEU A 195 10.36 20.88 -4.89
N ALA A 196 11.10 21.42 -5.87
CA ALA A 196 12.43 20.91 -6.24
C ALA A 196 13.43 20.99 -5.07
N ASP A 197 13.44 22.10 -4.33
CA ASP A 197 14.30 22.29 -3.17
C ASP A 197 13.95 21.30 -2.03
N LYS A 198 12.68 20.91 -1.90
CA LYS A 198 12.22 19.92 -0.90
C LYS A 198 12.58 18.48 -1.27
N VAL A 199 12.64 18.12 -2.55
CA VAL A 199 12.98 16.75 -2.99
C VAL A 199 14.42 16.36 -2.62
N GLY A 200 15.33 17.34 -2.47
CA GLY A 200 16.72 17.11 -2.07
C GLY A 200 17.00 17.20 -0.56
N GLN A 201 16.02 17.58 0.27
CA GLN A 201 16.24 17.71 1.72
C GLN A 201 16.07 16.36 2.43
N PRO A 202 17.05 15.93 3.25
CA PRO A 202 16.91 14.72 4.04
C PRO A 202 15.76 14.87 5.05
N PRO A 203 15.02 13.78 5.36
CA PRO A 203 13.92 13.83 6.31
C PRO A 203 14.41 14.34 7.68
N VAL A 204 13.62 15.22 8.29
CA VAL A 204 13.92 15.82 9.59
C VAL A 204 14.10 14.69 10.61
N ARG A 205 15.20 14.75 11.38
CA ARG A 205 15.48 13.77 12.44
C ARG A 205 14.29 13.70 13.42
N PRO A 206 13.86 12.50 13.84
CA PRO A 206 12.72 12.36 14.74
C PRO A 206 12.98 13.08 16.06
N LEU A 207 11.91 13.63 16.64
CA LEU A 207 11.94 14.34 17.93
C LEU A 207 12.48 13.41 19.03
N PRO A 208 13.25 13.93 20.00
CA PRO A 208 13.72 13.15 21.13
C PRO A 208 12.53 12.60 21.94
N THR A 209 12.56 11.31 22.25
CA THR A 209 11.54 10.66 23.09
C THR A 209 11.62 11.24 24.51
N PRO A 210 10.50 11.72 25.09
CA PRO A 210 10.48 12.24 26.45
C PRO A 210 10.79 11.13 27.48
N PRO A 211 11.35 11.50 28.67
CA PRO A 211 11.80 10.56 29.69
C PRO A 211 10.67 9.80 30.38
#